data_AF-A0A1Y3XEX9-F1
#
_entry.id   AF-A0A1Y3XEX9-F1
#
_cell.length_a   1.000
_cell.length_b   1.000
_cell.length_c   1.000
_cell.angle_alpha   90.00
_cell.angle_beta   90.00
_cell.angle_gamma   90.00
#
_symmetry.space_group_name_H-M   'P 1'
#
loop_
_entity.id
_entity.type
_entity.pdbx_description
1 polymer ?
#
loop_
_entity_poly.entity_id
_entity_poly.type
_entity_poly.pdbx_seq_one_letter_code
_entity_poly.pdbx_strand_id
1 'polypeptide(L)'
;MFVFAFMVFINCCGFPLYNLNKEWPLTLVALNLYTVVASAAILGRMLRWLFGKTKAWLVTLATVAFSCVGLACRFLLECGEVSNTYNFTLPNVVLHVVAFSVLVFVFWAAREKEQ
;
A
#
# COMPACT_ATOMS: atom_id res chain seq x y z
N MET A 1 8.63 -12.21 8.91
CA MET A 1 8.38 -11.11 9.87
C MET A 1 8.71 -9.74 9.26
N PHE A 2 9.93 -9.51 8.74
CA PHE A 2 10.34 -8.23 8.13
C PHE A 2 9.42 -7.72 7.00
N VAL A 3 9.02 -8.58 6.05
CA VAL A 3 8.16 -8.18 4.91
C VAL A 3 6.82 -7.58 5.33
N PHE A 4 6.19 -8.16 6.36
CA PHE A 4 4.90 -7.67 6.86
C PHE A 4 5.05 -6.36 7.63
N ALA A 5 6.11 -6.21 8.43
CA ALA A 5 6.40 -4.94 9.11
C ALA A 5 6.71 -3.83 8.10
N PHE A 6 7.48 -4.13 7.05
CA PHE A 6 7.75 -3.19 5.97
C PHE A 6 6.47 -2.79 5.21
N MET A 7 5.57 -3.75 4.97
CA MET A 7 4.27 -3.49 4.35
C MET A 7 3.41 -2.54 5.20
N VAL A 8 3.32 -2.76 6.52
CA VAL A 8 2.62 -1.87 7.46
C VAL A 8 3.23 -0.46 7.41
N PHE A 9 4.56 -0.36 7.49
CA PHE A 9 5.27 0.91 7.46
C PHE A 9 5.01 1.72 6.18
N ILE A 10 5.10 1.07 5.02
CA ILE A 10 4.85 1.71 3.73
C ILE A 10 3.41 2.19 3.60
N ASN A 11 2.42 1.40 4.02
CA ASN A 11 1.01 1.82 3.96
C ASN A 11 0.71 2.92 4.99
N CYS A 12 1.44 2.94 6.11
CA CYS A 12 1.34 4.02 7.09
C CYS A 12 1.91 5.35 6.53
N CYS A 13 3.06 5.32 5.85
CA CYS A 13 3.74 6.53 5.39
C CYS A 13 3.30 6.99 3.99
N GLY A 14 2.91 6.07 3.11
CA GLY A 14 2.53 6.34 1.72
C GLY A 14 1.04 6.65 1.52
N PHE A 15 0.25 6.69 2.59
CA PHE A 15 -1.17 7.00 2.53
C PHE A 15 -1.45 8.51 2.66
N PRO A 16 -2.46 9.05 1.95
CA PRO A 16 -3.19 8.45 0.83
C PRO A 16 -2.41 8.41 -0.49
N LEU A 17 -2.78 7.47 -1.36
CA LEU A 17 -2.21 7.34 -2.71
C LEU A 17 -2.48 8.60 -3.54
N TYR A 18 -3.73 9.05 -3.47
CA TYR A 18 -4.23 10.27 -4.05
C TYR A 18 -5.37 10.77 -3.15
N ASN A 19 -5.49 12.08 -2.99
CA ASN A 19 -6.55 12.66 -2.19
C ASN A 19 -7.68 13.17 -3.08
N LEU A 20 -8.85 12.54 -3.00
CA LEU A 20 -10.03 12.90 -3.79
C LEU A 20 -10.80 14.11 -3.24
N ASN A 21 -10.51 14.54 -2.01
CA ASN A 21 -11.28 15.58 -1.31
C ASN A 21 -10.52 16.91 -1.18
N LYS A 22 -9.19 16.88 -1.33
CA LYS A 22 -8.34 18.06 -1.22
C LYS A 22 -7.24 17.98 -2.26
N GLU A 23 -7.12 19.02 -3.07
CA GLU A 23 -6.01 19.11 -4.02
C GLU A 23 -4.68 19.24 -3.29
N TRP A 24 -3.71 18.47 -3.77
CA TRP A 24 -2.35 18.47 -3.26
C TRP A 24 -1.38 19.02 -4.31
N PRO A 25 -0.29 19.67 -3.88
CA PRO A 25 0.83 19.97 -4.76
C PRO A 25 1.25 18.74 -5.57
N LEU A 26 1.48 18.93 -6.87
CA LEU A 26 1.82 17.84 -7.80
C LEU A 26 3.06 17.05 -7.34
N THR A 27 4.00 17.72 -6.68
CA THR A 27 5.18 17.09 -6.05
C THR A 27 4.80 16.05 -4.99
N LEU A 28 3.83 16.33 -4.12
CA LEU A 28 3.38 15.39 -3.09
C LEU A 28 2.64 14.20 -3.70
N VAL A 29 1.79 14.45 -4.70
CA VAL A 29 1.10 13.40 -5.44
C VAL A 29 2.10 12.47 -6.12
N ALA A 30 3.08 13.03 -6.84
CA ALA A 30 4.12 12.26 -7.51
C ALA A 30 4.97 11.45 -6.52
N LEU A 31 5.33 12.05 -5.37
CA LEU A 31 6.09 11.37 -4.32
C LEU A 31 5.32 10.19 -3.71
N ASN A 32 4.03 10.35 -3.40
CA ASN A 32 3.22 9.27 -2.85
C ASN A 32 2.98 8.16 -3.88
N LEU A 33 2.67 8.51 -5.13
CA LEU A 33 2.54 7.55 -6.22
C LEU A 33 3.84 6.75 -6.41
N TYR A 34 4.98 7.44 -6.49
CA TYR A 34 6.28 6.79 -6.62
C TYR A 34 6.56 5.85 -5.46
N THR A 35 6.38 6.34 -4.22
CA THR A 35 6.58 5.55 -2.99
C THR A 35 5.73 4.29 -3.01
N VAL A 36 4.43 4.40 -3.32
CA VAL A 36 3.50 3.27 -3.36
C VAL A 36 3.85 2.29 -4.47
N VAL A 37 4.11 2.75 -5.70
CA VAL A 37 4.43 1.87 -6.82
C VAL A 37 5.77 1.16 -6.62
N ALA A 38 6.81 1.88 -6.21
CA ALA A 38 8.14 1.31 -6.00
C ALA A 38 8.13 0.28 -4.85
N SER A 39 7.49 0.62 -3.73
CA SER A 39 7.35 -0.29 -2.59
C SER A 39 6.49 -1.51 -2.91
N ALA A 40 5.39 -1.35 -3.65
CA ALA A 40 4.56 -2.48 -4.10
C ALA A 40 5.35 -3.42 -5.01
N ALA A 41 6.23 -2.89 -5.87
CA ALA A 41 7.10 -3.70 -6.70
C ALA A 41 8.09 -4.54 -5.88
N ILE A 42 8.74 -3.92 -4.89
CA ILE A 42 9.67 -4.60 -3.99
C ILE A 42 8.92 -5.68 -3.18
N LEU A 43 7.81 -5.31 -2.55
CA LEU A 43 7.01 -6.21 -1.73
C LEU A 43 6.42 -7.37 -2.52
N GLY A 44 5.90 -7.12 -3.73
CA GLY A 44 5.37 -8.16 -4.61
C GLY A 44 6.43 -9.22 -4.94
N ARG A 45 7.65 -8.78 -5.30
CA ARG A 45 8.77 -9.70 -5.57
C ARG A 45 9.23 -10.45 -4.32
N MET A 46 9.34 -9.78 -3.17
CA MET A 46 9.68 -10.43 -1.90
C MET A 46 8.63 -11.47 -1.48
N LEU A 47 7.34 -11.15 -1.62
CA LEU A 47 6.24 -12.08 -1.37
C LEU A 47 6.25 -13.25 -2.35
N ARG A 48 6.68 -13.04 -3.59
CA ARG A 48 6.81 -14.13 -4.58
C ARG A 48 7.93 -15.07 -4.18
N TRP A 49 9.07 -14.52 -3.76
CA TRP A 49 10.19 -15.31 -3.28
C TRP A 49 9.82 -16.14 -2.04
N LEU A 50 9.10 -15.56 -1.08
CA LEU A 50 8.66 -16.24 0.15
C LEU A 50 7.46 -17.19 -0.04
N PHE A 51 6.48 -16.78 -0.85
CA PHE A 51 5.14 -17.39 -0.92
C PHE A 51 4.70 -17.72 -2.34
N GLY A 52 5.61 -17.86 -3.31
CA GLY A 52 5.26 -18.07 -4.73
C GLY A 52 4.47 -19.36 -5.04
N LYS A 53 4.48 -20.35 -4.13
CA LYS A 53 3.68 -21.58 -4.23
C LYS A 53 2.34 -21.49 -3.48
N THR A 54 2.08 -20.39 -2.78
CA THR A 54 0.88 -20.18 -1.98
C THR A 54 -0.30 -19.77 -2.87
N LYS A 55 -1.52 -20.02 -2.39
CA LYS A 55 -2.73 -19.58 -3.08
C LYS A 55 -2.77 -18.06 -3.18
N ALA A 56 -3.01 -17.54 -4.37
CA ALA A 56 -3.11 -16.10 -4.68
C ALA A 56 -3.98 -15.33 -3.67
N TRP A 57 -5.16 -15.87 -3.32
CA TRP A 57 -6.08 -15.21 -2.40
C TRP A 57 -5.51 -14.99 -1.00
N LEU A 58 -4.61 -15.86 -0.51
CA LEU A 58 -3.96 -15.69 0.79
C LEU A 58 -2.95 -14.53 0.76
N VAL A 59 -2.22 -14.38 -0.35
CA VAL A 59 -1.27 -13.27 -0.54
C VAL A 59 -2.01 -11.95 -0.63
N THR A 60 -3.11 -11.90 -1.39
CA THR A 60 -3.96 -10.71 -1.47
C THR A 60 -4.61 -10.40 -0.12
N LEU A 61 -5.15 -11.39 0.59
CA LEU A 61 -5.75 -11.19 1.91
C LEU A 61 -4.74 -10.66 2.93
N ALA A 62 -3.53 -11.23 2.97
CA ALA A 62 -2.46 -10.74 3.82
C ALA A 62 -2.10 -9.29 3.47
N THR A 63 -2.00 -8.98 2.17
CA THR A 63 -1.69 -7.61 1.71
C THR A 63 -2.74 -6.62 2.19
N VAL A 64 -4.03 -6.92 1.98
CA VAL A 64 -5.14 -6.08 2.45
C VAL A 64 -5.11 -5.91 3.98
N ALA A 65 -4.92 -7.01 4.73
CA ALA A 65 -4.90 -6.96 6.18
C ALA A 65 -3.77 -6.07 6.72
N PHE A 66 -2.54 -6.23 6.22
CA PHE A 66 -1.40 -5.42 6.67
C PHE A 66 -1.47 -3.98 6.15
N SER A 67 -2.08 -3.73 4.98
CA SER A 67 -2.42 -2.38 4.54
C SER A 67 -3.36 -1.70 5.54
N CYS A 68 -4.44 -2.36 5.94
CA CYS A 68 -5.37 -1.82 6.94
C CYS A 68 -4.69 -1.55 8.30
N VAL A 69 -3.77 -2.41 8.73
CA VAL A 69 -2.97 -2.16 9.95
C VAL A 69 -2.11 -0.91 9.78
N GLY A 70 -1.43 -0.74 8.64
CA GLY A 70 -0.67 0.48 8.33
C GLY A 70 -1.53 1.74 8.35
N LEU A 71 -2.73 1.68 7.79
CA LEU A 71 -3.70 2.78 7.84
C LEU A 71 -4.17 3.08 9.25
N ALA A 72 -4.43 2.06 10.07
CA ALA A 72 -4.77 2.25 11.48
C ALA A 72 -3.63 2.92 12.25
N CYS A 73 -2.38 2.53 12.00
CA CYS A 73 -1.22 3.21 12.57
C CYS A 73 -1.17 4.68 12.15
N ARG A 74 -1.36 4.99 10.86
CA ARG A 74 -1.38 6.37 10.36
C ARG A 74 -2.50 7.19 11.00
N PHE A 75 -3.71 6.62 11.11
CA PHE A 75 -4.86 7.28 11.73
C PHE A 75 -4.59 7.64 13.20
N LEU A 76 -3.95 6.73 13.95
CA LEU A 76 -3.60 6.96 15.35
C LEU A 76 -2.50 8.02 15.49
N LEU A 77 -1.52 8.07 14.58
CA LEU A 77 -0.46 9.08 14.58
C LEU A 77 -0.98 10.49 14.26
N GLU A 78 -1.95 10.61 13.35
CA GLU A 78 -2.57 11.88 12.96
C GLU A 78 -3.88 12.17 13.72
N CYS A 79 -4.09 11.51 14.86
CA CYS A 79 -5.32 11.66 15.62
C CYS A 79 -5.43 13.10 16.18
N GLY A 80 -6.47 13.82 15.76
CA GLY A 80 -6.69 15.24 16.11
C GLY A 80 -6.17 16.23 15.07
N GLU A 81 -5.48 15.78 14.02
CA GLU A 81 -5.09 16.66 12.92
C GLU A 81 -6.26 16.88 11.94
N VAL A 82 -6.37 18.11 11.43
CA VAL A 82 -7.35 18.43 10.37
C VAL A 82 -7.07 17.62 9.10
N SER A 83 -5.81 17.22 8.87
CA SER A 83 -5.40 16.36 7.75
C SER A 83 -6.17 15.05 7.70
N ASN A 84 -6.47 14.49 8.86
CA ASN A 84 -7.17 13.22 8.99
C ASN A 84 -8.58 13.28 8.36
N THR A 85 -9.27 14.42 8.50
CA THR A 85 -10.65 14.59 8.02
C THR A 85 -10.80 14.44 6.50
N TYR A 86 -9.82 14.92 5.73
CA TYR A 86 -9.84 14.84 4.27
C TYR A 86 -8.98 13.68 3.74
N ASN A 87 -8.04 13.14 4.51
CA ASN A 87 -7.25 11.96 4.14
C ASN A 87 -8.05 10.67 4.33
N PHE A 88 -8.64 10.46 5.51
CA PHE A 88 -9.36 9.24 5.90
C PHE A 88 -10.84 9.28 5.53
N THR A 89 -11.10 9.46 4.26
CA THR A 89 -12.43 9.24 3.68
C THR A 89 -12.51 7.84 3.11
N LEU A 90 -13.71 7.25 3.10
CA LEU A 90 -13.93 5.92 2.55
C LEU A 90 -13.40 5.78 1.10
N PRO A 91 -13.61 6.76 0.18
CA PRO A 91 -13.05 6.68 -1.17
C PRO A 91 -11.52 6.64 -1.20
N ASN A 92 -10.83 7.46 -0.39
CA ASN A 92 -9.37 7.50 -0.35
C ASN A 92 -8.78 6.20 0.24
N VAL A 93 -9.40 5.67 1.30
CA VAL A 93 -9.00 4.40 1.92
C VAL A 93 -9.16 3.25 0.93
N VAL A 94 -10.33 3.14 0.30
CA VAL A 94 -10.58 2.09 -0.71
C VAL A 94 -9.62 2.22 -1.88
N LEU A 95 -9.43 3.43 -2.42
CA LEU A 95 -8.51 3.67 -3.53
C LEU A 95 -7.10 3.21 -3.18
N HIS A 96 -6.58 3.60 -2.01
CA HIS A 96 -5.23 3.24 -1.60
C HIS A 96 -5.08 1.73 -1.38
N VAL A 97 -5.96 1.09 -0.60
CA VAL A 97 -5.87 -0.34 -0.29
C VAL A 97 -6.01 -1.19 -1.54
N VAL A 98 -6.98 -0.87 -2.41
CA VAL A 98 -7.20 -1.62 -3.66
C VAL A 98 -6.02 -1.43 -4.60
N ALA A 99 -5.58 -0.20 -4.85
CA ALA A 99 -4.47 0.06 -5.76
C ALA A 99 -3.17 -0.60 -5.28
N PHE A 100 -2.85 -0.46 -3.98
CA PHE A 100 -1.68 -1.11 -3.40
C PHE A 100 -1.76 -2.63 -3.53
N SER A 101 -2.90 -3.24 -3.18
CA SER A 101 -3.09 -4.69 -3.25
C SER A 101 -3.00 -5.22 -4.68
N VAL A 102 -3.58 -4.50 -5.65
CA VAL A 102 -3.50 -4.84 -7.07
C VAL A 102 -2.06 -4.76 -7.57
N LEU A 103 -1.34 -3.70 -7.24
CA LEU A 103 0.07 -3.55 -7.65
C LEU A 103 0.94 -4.66 -7.06
N VAL A 104 0.84 -4.92 -5.76
CA VAL A 104 1.56 -6.03 -5.11
C VAL A 104 1.23 -7.36 -5.77
N PHE A 105 -0.05 -7.62 -6.05
CA PHE A 105 -0.48 -8.85 -6.71
C PHE A 105 0.10 -8.99 -8.12
N VAL A 106 0.09 -7.90 -8.92
CA VAL A 106 0.68 -7.88 -10.26
C VAL A 106 2.16 -8.23 -10.20
N PHE A 107 2.94 -7.59 -9.31
CA PHE A 107 4.37 -7.87 -9.17
C PHE A 107 4.66 -9.25 -8.57
N TRP A 108 3.77 -9.76 -7.71
CA TRP A 108 3.86 -11.12 -7.19
C TRP A 108 3.62 -12.16 -8.29
N ALA A 109 2.59 -11.96 -9.11
CA ALA A 109 2.21 -12.86 -10.19
C ALA A 109 3.17 -12.81 -11.40
N ALA A 110 3.77 -11.64 -11.65
CA ALA A 110 4.72 -11.42 -12.74
C ALA A 110 5.86 -12.45 -12.68
N ARG A 111 5.98 -13.28 -13.72
CA ARG A 111 7.11 -14.20 -13.85
C ARG A 111 8.33 -13.43 -14.33
N GLU A 112 9.42 -13.48 -13.57
CA GLU A 112 10.72 -13.15 -14.13
C GLU A 112 10.97 -14.17 -15.24
N LYS A 113 11.09 -13.70 -16.48
CA LYS A 113 11.64 -14.52 -17.56
C LYS A 113 13.11 -14.67 -17.20
N GLU A 114 13.49 -15.81 -16.65
CA GLU A 114 14.90 -16.19 -16.51
C GLU A 114 15.52 -16.07 -17.92
N GLN A 115 16.47 -15.13 -18.07
CA GLN A 115 17.33 -15.00 -19.25
C GLN A 115 18.53 -15.93 -19.11
#